data_AF-A0A259T512-F1
#
_entry.id   AF-A0A259T512-F1
#
_cell.length_a   1.000
_cell.length_b   1.000
_cell.length_c   1.000
_cell.angle_alpha   90.00
_cell.angle_beta   90.00
_cell.angle_gamma   90.00
#
_symmetry.space_group_name_H-M   'P 1'
#
loop_
_entity.id
_entity.type
_entity.pdbx_description
1 polymer ?
#
loop_
_entity_poly.entity_id
_entity_poly.type
_entity_poly.pdbx_seq_one_letter_code
_entity_poly.pdbx_strand_id
1 'polypeptide(L)'
;MKTIGTMVEMVRNVVYLFLGLCVCGFAEKNLTVRIDGRMDLILLVLLADLILLFVFHRQVIGPKANKLSVRTRNYLLTAAVLILIAVYMLS
;
A
#
# COMPACT_ATOMS: atom_id res chain seq x y z
N MET A 1 0.16 28.11 17.39
CA MET A 1 -0.01 26.72 17.88
C MET A 1 -0.72 25.79 16.89
N LYS A 2 -1.74 26.21 16.12
CA LYS A 2 -2.37 25.36 15.08
C LYS A 2 -1.41 24.96 13.94
N THR A 3 -0.51 25.85 13.53
CA THR A 3 0.42 25.65 12.40
C THR A 3 1.46 24.55 12.64
N ILE A 4 1.97 24.45 13.87
CA ILE A 4 2.95 23.43 14.29
C ILE A 4 2.29 22.05 14.27
N GLY A 5 1.03 21.95 14.71
CA GLY A 5 0.24 20.71 14.61
C GLY A 5 0.11 20.21 13.18
N THR A 6 -0.30 21.08 12.25
CA THR A 6 -0.38 20.74 10.82
C THR A 6 0.96 20.33 10.20
N MET A 7 2.07 20.97 10.61
CA MET A 7 3.39 20.66 10.06
C MET A 7 3.87 19.28 10.53
N VAL A 8 3.65 18.93 11.80
CA VAL A 8 3.94 17.61 12.36
C VAL A 8 3.08 16.53 11.71
N GLU A 9 1.80 16.79 11.45
CA GLU A 9 0.93 15.85 10.73
C GLU A 9 1.40 15.62 9.30
N MET A 10 1.85 16.67 8.61
CA MET A 10 2.37 16.57 7.25
C MET A 10 3.65 15.74 7.20
N VAL A 11 4.62 16.00 8.10
CA VAL A 11 5.86 15.21 8.20
C VAL A 11 5.56 13.75 8.51
N ARG A 12 4.65 13.49 9.47
CA ARG A 12 4.22 12.13 9.82
C ARG A 12 3.61 11.41 8.61
N ASN A 13 2.76 12.07 7.84
CA ASN A 13 2.14 11.50 6.65
C ASN A 13 3.17 11.18 5.55
N VAL A 14 4.18 12.03 5.36
CA VAL A 14 5.29 11.80 4.43
C VAL A 14 6.13 10.59 4.85
N VAL A 15 6.50 10.50 6.14
CA VAL A 15 7.26 9.35 6.68
C VAL A 15 6.49 8.04 6.49
N TYR A 16 5.18 8.07 6.75
CA TYR A 16 4.31 6.92 6.58
C TYR A 16 4.17 6.50 5.12
N LEU A 17 4.02 7.45 4.20
CA LEU A 17 4.02 7.16 2.76
C LEU A 17 5.36 6.55 2.32
N PHE A 18 6.47 7.10 2.80
CA PHE A 18 7.82 6.62 2.48
C PHE A 18 8.04 5.20 2.98
N LEU A 19 7.64 4.88 4.21
CA LEU A 19 7.68 3.52 4.76
C LEU A 19 6.84 2.54 3.93
N GLY A 20 5.62 2.95 3.52
CA GLY A 20 4.78 2.14 2.64
C GLY A 20 5.47 1.84 1.31
N LEU A 21 6.04 2.86 0.67
CA LEU A 21 6.79 2.72 -0.58
C LEU A 21 8.06 1.88 -0.43
N CYS A 22 8.78 1.97 0.70
CA CYS A 22 9.95 1.13 0.97
C CYS A 22 9.56 -0.36 1.12
N VAL A 23 8.46 -0.65 1.81
CA VAL A 23 7.97 -2.03 1.97
C VAL A 23 7.51 -2.59 0.62
N CYS A 24 6.77 -1.80 -0.16
CA CYS A 24 6.38 -2.15 -1.53
C CYS A 24 7.61 -2.37 -2.41
N GLY A 25 8.57 -1.45 -2.42
CA GLY A 25 9.80 -1.58 -3.21
C GLY A 25 10.69 -2.76 -2.81
N PHE A 26 10.69 -3.15 -1.53
CA PHE A 26 11.38 -4.36 -1.07
C PHE A 26 10.67 -5.64 -1.53
N ALA A 27 9.34 -5.66 -1.49
CA ALA A 27 8.54 -6.77 -2.01
C ALA A 27 8.70 -6.88 -3.53
N GLU A 28 8.59 -5.76 -4.25
CA GLU A 28 8.82 -5.67 -5.69
C GLU A 28 10.22 -6.18 -6.06
N LYS A 29 11.30 -5.75 -5.38
CA LYS A 29 12.66 -6.19 -5.73
C LYS A 29 12.85 -7.70 -5.59
N ASN A 30 12.23 -8.33 -4.60
CA ASN A 30 12.32 -9.79 -4.42
C ASN A 30 11.40 -10.55 -5.39
N LEU A 31 10.21 -10.01 -5.68
CA LEU A 31 9.27 -10.63 -6.61
C LEU A 31 9.68 -10.42 -8.08
N THR A 32 10.14 -9.23 -8.47
CA THR A 32 10.56 -8.94 -9.86
C THR A 32 11.69 -9.84 -10.34
N VAL A 33 12.60 -10.24 -9.44
CA VAL A 33 13.64 -11.23 -9.75
C VAL A 33 13.05 -12.61 -10.07
N ARG A 34 11.91 -12.98 -9.48
CA ARG A 34 11.19 -14.23 -9.80
C ARG A 34 10.27 -14.11 -11.00
N ILE A 35 9.73 -12.92 -11.26
CA ILE A 35 8.69 -12.70 -12.27
C ILE A 35 9.25 -12.70 -13.71
N ASP A 36 10.58 -12.59 -13.91
CA ASP A 36 11.29 -12.74 -15.19
C ASP A 36 10.57 -12.11 -16.42
N GLY A 37 10.27 -10.81 -16.33
CA GLY A 37 9.67 -10.07 -17.44
C GLY A 37 8.19 -10.34 -17.73
N ARG A 38 7.52 -11.16 -16.91
CA ARG A 38 6.07 -11.39 -17.00
C ARG A 38 5.26 -10.17 -16.55
N MET A 39 4.95 -9.31 -17.51
CA MET A 39 4.23 -8.06 -17.30
C MET A 39 2.87 -8.23 -16.61
N ASP A 40 2.18 -9.35 -16.82
CA ASP A 40 0.92 -9.71 -16.16
C ASP A 40 1.08 -9.80 -14.63
N LEU A 41 2.13 -10.45 -14.17
CA LEU A 41 2.44 -10.58 -12.75
C LEU A 41 2.92 -9.26 -12.13
N ILE A 42 3.70 -8.47 -12.88
CA ILE A 42 4.13 -7.12 -12.45
C ILE A 42 2.90 -6.21 -12.24
N LEU A 43 1.95 -6.23 -13.17
CA LEU A 43 0.70 -5.48 -13.07
C LEU A 43 -0.13 -5.90 -11.85
N LEU A 44 -0.17 -7.18 -11.52
CA LEU A 44 -0.85 -7.69 -10.32
C LEU A 44 -0.17 -7.21 -9.03
N VAL A 45 1.16 -7.20 -8.97
CA VAL A 45 1.90 -6.65 -7.82
C VAL A 45 1.60 -5.15 -7.67
N LEU A 46 1.67 -4.39 -8.76
CA LEU A 46 1.37 -2.96 -8.76
C LEU A 46 -0.07 -2.67 -8.31
N LEU A 47 -1.03 -3.51 -8.71
CA LEU A 47 -2.41 -3.42 -8.26
C LEU A 47 -2.54 -3.65 -6.75
N ALA A 48 -1.88 -4.69 -6.22
CA ALA A 48 -1.86 -4.96 -4.78
C ALA A 48 -1.27 -3.79 -4.00
N ASP A 49 -0.19 -3.19 -4.50
CA ASP A 49 0.45 -2.04 -3.88
C ASP A 49 -0.44 -0.79 -3.89
N LEU A 50 -1.13 -0.51 -5.00
CA LEU A 50 -2.08 0.60 -5.07
C LEU A 50 -3.23 0.43 -4.06
N ILE A 51 -3.72 -0.81 -3.89
CA ILE A 51 -4.77 -1.12 -2.90
C ILE A 51 -4.24 -0.86 -1.47
N LEU A 52 -3.04 -1.35 -1.15
CA LEU A 52 -2.42 -1.14 0.17
C LEU A 52 -2.18 0.34 0.43
N LEU A 53 -1.64 1.08 -0.54
CA LEU A 53 -1.38 2.51 -0.45
C LEU A 53 -2.68 3.30 -0.27
N PHE A 54 -3.76 2.91 -0.97
CA PHE A 54 -5.08 3.51 -0.80
C PHE A 54 -5.64 3.28 0.60
N VAL A 55 -5.59 2.04 1.10
CA VAL A 55 -6.04 1.69 2.45
C VAL A 55 -5.26 2.48 3.49
N PHE A 56 -3.94 2.53 3.33
CA PHE A 56 -3.03 3.21 4.22
C PHE A 56 -3.27 4.73 4.22
N HIS A 57 -3.38 5.33 3.03
CA HIS A 57 -3.74 6.74 2.89
C HIS A 57 -5.04 7.06 3.60
N ARG A 58 -6.11 6.27 3.39
CA ARG A 58 -7.42 6.52 4.02
C ARG A 58 -7.43 6.31 5.54
N GLN A 59 -6.55 5.47 6.11
CA GLN A 59 -6.53 5.16 7.54
C GLN A 59 -5.56 6.04 8.35
N VAL A 60 -4.43 6.39 7.75
CA VAL A 60 -3.29 7.03 8.42
C VAL A 60 -3.16 8.50 8.06
N ILE A 61 -3.34 8.84 6.77
CA ILE A 61 -3.06 10.19 6.22
C ILE A 61 -4.34 11.02 6.08
N GLY A 62 -5.43 10.38 5.66
CA GLY A 62 -6.68 11.02 5.27
C GLY A 62 -7.45 11.61 6.46
N PRO A 63 -8.32 12.61 6.20
CA PRO A 63 -9.13 13.22 7.25
C PRO A 63 -10.00 12.18 7.95
N LYS A 64 -10.17 12.30 9.27
CA LYS A 64 -10.90 11.30 10.11
C LYS A 64 -12.31 10.97 9.58
N ALA A 65 -12.98 11.95 8.96
CA ALA A 65 -14.30 11.78 8.34
C ALA A 65 -14.31 10.84 7.12
N ASN A 66 -13.14 10.60 6.53
CA ASN A 66 -12.93 9.80 5.33
C ASN A 66 -12.22 8.47 5.62
N LYS A 67 -12.25 7.98 6.86
CA LYS A 67 -11.74 6.63 7.15
C LYS A 67 -12.59 5.57 6.47
N LEU A 68 -11.94 4.53 5.95
CA LEU A 68 -12.66 3.36 5.43
C LEU A 68 -13.36 2.64 6.59
N SER A 69 -14.57 2.14 6.32
CA SER A 69 -15.25 1.24 7.25
C SER A 69 -14.38 0.01 7.50
N VAL A 70 -14.51 -0.61 8.68
CA VAL A 70 -13.76 -1.83 9.05
C VAL A 70 -13.94 -2.92 7.99
N ARG A 71 -15.16 -3.09 7.49
CA ARG A 71 -15.50 -4.08 6.45
C ARG A 71 -14.77 -3.80 5.14
N THR A 72 -14.85 -2.57 4.63
CA THR A 72 -14.20 -2.19 3.37
C THR A 72 -12.68 -2.27 3.47
N ARG A 73 -12.11 -1.82 4.60
CA ARG A 73 -10.67 -1.92 4.88
C ARG A 73 -10.21 -3.36 4.84
N ASN A 74 -10.88 -4.25 5.58
CA ASN A 74 -10.48 -5.65 5.66
C ASN A 74 -10.65 -6.33 4.30
N TYR A 75 -11.71 -6.05 3.55
CA TYR A 75 -11.89 -6.59 2.20
C TYR A 75 -10.75 -6.20 1.26
N LEU A 76 -10.36 -4.92 1.25
CA LEU A 76 -9.25 -4.42 0.42
C LEU A 76 -7.91 -5.03 0.85
N LEU A 77 -7.65 -5.16 2.15
CA LEU A 77 -6.44 -5.83 2.65
C LEU A 77 -6.42 -7.31 2.24
N THR A 78 -7.52 -8.03 2.41
CA THR A 78 -7.62 -9.44 1.99
C THR A 78 -7.43 -9.57 0.49
N ALA A 79 -8.02 -8.69 -0.33
CA ALA A 79 -7.83 -8.70 -1.77
C ALA A 79 -6.37 -8.49 -2.17
N ALA A 80 -5.68 -7.50 -1.59
CA ALA A 80 -4.26 -7.26 -1.85
C ALA A 80 -3.40 -8.48 -1.47
N VAL A 81 -3.66 -9.09 -0.31
CA VAL A 81 -2.94 -10.30 0.14
C VAL A 81 -3.19 -11.47 -0.80
N LEU A 82 -4.43 -11.70 -1.24
CA LEU A 82 -4.76 -12.78 -2.17
C LEU A 82 -4.07 -12.58 -3.53
N ILE A 83 -3.98 -11.34 -4.02
CA ILE A 83 -3.24 -11.02 -5.24
C ILE A 83 -1.75 -11.36 -5.07
N LEU A 84 -1.12 -10.95 -3.96
CA LEU A 84 0.29 -11.26 -3.70
C LEU A 84 0.55 -12.77 -3.59
N ILE A 85 -0.35 -13.52 -2.94
CA ILE A 85 -0.28 -14.99 -2.88
C ILE A 85 -0.41 -15.58 -4.29
N ALA A 86 -1.35 -15.10 -5.10
CA ALA A 86 -1.54 -15.58 -6.47
C ALA A 86 -0.30 -15.33 -7.32
N VAL A 87 0.29 -14.12 -7.24
CA VAL A 87 1.54 -13.81 -7.93
C VAL A 87 2.66 -14.75 -7.48
N TYR A 88 2.82 -14.98 -6.17
CA TYR A 88 3.86 -15.88 -5.64
C TYR A 88 3.71 -17.33 -6.13
N MET A 89 2.47 -17.82 -6.28
CA MET A 89 2.21 -19.18 -6.76
C MET A 89 2.39 -19.31 -8.28
N LEU A 90 2.28 -18.20 -9.02
CA LEU A 90 2.35 -18.17 -10.48
C LEU A 90 3.71 -17.73 -11.02
N SER A 91 4.57 -17.14 -10.18
CA SER A 91 5.98 -16.82 -10.46
C SER A 91 6.87 -18.04 -10.26
#